data_AF-A0A0E0BKZ0-F1
#
_entry.id   AF-A0A0E0BKZ0-F1
#
_cell.length_a   1.000
_cell.length_b   1.000
_cell.length_c   1.000
_cell.angle_alpha   90.00
_cell.angle_beta   90.00
_cell.angle_gamma   90.00
#
_symmetry.space_group_name_H-M   'P 1'
#
loop_
_entity.id
_entity.type
_entity.pdbx_description
1 polymer ?
#
loop_
_entity_poly.entity_id
_entity_poly.type
_entity_poly.pdbx_seq_one_letter_code
_entity_poly.pdbx_strand_id
1 'polypeptide(L)' 'MAKSIHHARVLIRQRHIRVGRQIVNIPSFMVRVESEKHIDFSLTSPFGGGPPGRVKRKNQKKASGGGGDGEEEDEE' A
#
# COMPACT_ATOMS: atom_id res chain seq x y z
N MET A 1 5.94 9.59 -1.61
CA MET A 1 5.29 9.57 -2.94
C MET A 1 5.90 8.48 -3.83
N ALA A 2 5.31 8.21 -5.01
CA ALA A 2 5.68 7.09 -5.88
C ALA A 2 7.07 7.25 -6.53
N LYS A 3 7.70 6.11 -6.87
CA LYS A 3 9.06 6.05 -7.46
C LYS A 3 9.08 6.17 -9.00
N SER A 4 7.99 5.78 -9.67
CA SER A 4 7.89 5.75 -11.12
C SER A 4 6.43 5.94 -11.57
N ILE A 5 6.22 6.21 -12.86
CA ILE A 5 4.88 6.36 -13.45
C ILE A 5 4.04 5.08 -13.31
N HIS A 6 4.68 3.90 -13.44
CA HIS A 6 4.03 2.61 -13.30
C HIS A 6 3.62 2.37 -11.85
N HIS A 7 4.51 2.72 -10.91
CA HIS A 7 4.21 2.65 -9.48
C HIS A 7 3.05 3.59 -9.11
N ALA A 8 3.01 4.82 -9.63
CA ALA A 8 1.91 5.75 -9.40
C ALA A 8 0.55 5.20 -9.88
N ARG A 9 0.51 4.64 -11.10
CA ARG A 9 -0.71 4.03 -11.66
C ARG A 9 -1.26 2.91 -10.78
N VAL A 10 -0.38 2.06 -10.26
CA VAL A 10 -0.75 0.97 -9.35
C VAL A 10 -1.30 1.53 -8.03
N LEU A 11 -0.64 2.51 -7.42
CA LEU A 11 -1.08 3.12 -6.16
C LEU A 11 -2.45 3.79 -6.29
N ILE A 12 -2.70 4.49 -7.38
CA ILE A 12 -3.99 5.13 -7.64
C ILE A 12 -5.08 4.05 -7.80
N ARG A 13 -4.87 3.07 -8.70
CA ARG A 13 -5.86 2.00 -8.93
C ARG A 13 -6.17 1.18 -7.67
N GLN A 14 -5.18 0.92 -6.83
CA GLN A 14 -5.32 0.22 -5.55
C GLN A 14 -5.91 1.08 -4.43
N ARG A 15 -6.36 2.30 -4.74
CA ARG A 15 -7.05 3.22 -3.81
C ARG A 15 -6.17 3.71 -2.65
N HIS A 16 -4.86 3.86 -2.89
CA HIS A 16 -3.92 4.33 -1.88
C HIS A 16 -3.80 5.86 -1.82
N ILE A 17 -4.21 6.58 -2.87
CA ILE A 17 -4.07 8.04 -2.98
C ILE A 17 -5.41 8.74 -2.77
N ARG A 18 -5.38 9.87 -2.06
CA ARG A 18 -6.50 10.80 -1.91
C ARG A 18 -6.12 12.18 -2.40
N VAL A 19 -7.14 12.93 -2.83
CA VAL A 19 -7.07 14.37 -3.06
C VAL A 19 -8.03 15.02 -2.07
N GLY A 20 -7.48 15.69 -1.05
CA GLY A 20 -8.24 16.22 0.07
C GLY A 20 -8.92 15.10 0.89
N ARG A 21 -10.24 15.03 0.84
CA ARG A 21 -11.04 14.00 1.54
C ARG A 21 -11.44 12.84 0.63
N GLN A 22 -11.23 12.96 -0.69
CA GLN A 22 -11.70 11.99 -1.66
C GLN A 22 -10.60 11.02 -2.06
N ILE A 23 -10.88 9.72 -1.98
CA ILE A 23 -10.01 8.68 -2.54
C ILE A 23 -10.17 8.67 -4.05
N VAL A 24 -9.06 8.77 -4.78
CA VAL A 24 -9.04 8.78 -6.25
C VAL A 24 -8.46 7.47 -6.75
N ASN A 25 -9.19 6.78 -7.64
CA ASN A 25 -8.81 5.47 -8.16
C ASN A 25 -8.61 5.42 -9.69
N ILE A 26 -8.68 6.57 -10.37
CA ILE A 26 -8.50 6.70 -11.81
C ILE A 26 -7.21 7.50 -12.06
N PRO A 27 -6.21 6.94 -12.77
CA PRO A 27 -4.92 7.62 -13.00
C PRO A 27 -4.99 8.77 -14.02
N SER A 28 -6.09 8.88 -14.77
CA SER A 28 -6.37 10.00 -15.67
C SER A 28 -7.19 11.12 -15.02
N PHE A 29 -7.37 11.09 -13.69
CA PHE A 29 -8.03 12.17 -12.98
C PHE A 29 -7.20 13.46 -13.07
N MET A 30 -7.80 14.51 -13.62
CA MET A 30 -7.15 15.81 -13.77
C MET A 30 -7.26 16.59 -12.46
N VAL A 31 -6.12 16.81 -11.79
CA VAL A 31 -6.07 17.54 -10.52
C VAL A 31 -6.06 19.04 -10.79
N ARG A 32 -6.88 19.80 -10.05
CA ARG A 32 -6.88 21.26 -10.06
C ARG A 32 -5.71 21.80 -9.25
N VAL A 33 -5.13 22.93 -9.67
CA VAL A 33 -3.96 23.56 -9.03
C VAL A 33 -4.19 23.84 -7.54
N GLU A 34 -5.38 24.32 -7.16
CA GLU A 34 -5.74 24.57 -5.75
C GLU A 34 -5.72 23.30 -4.88
N SER A 35 -6.00 22.15 -5.49
CA SER A 35 -6.07 20.85 -4.82
C SER A 35 -4.75 20.08 -4.85
N GLU A 36 -3.72 20.58 -5.55
CA GLU A 36 -2.42 19.92 -5.68
C GLU A 36 -1.78 19.63 -4.33
N LYS A 37 -1.81 20.60 -3.41
CA LYS A 37 -1.26 20.47 -2.05
C LYS A 37 -1.99 19.43 -1.19
N HIS A 38 -3.17 19.00 -1.61
CA HIS A 38 -4.00 18.05 -0.88
C HIS A 38 -3.84 16.61 -1.39
N ILE A 39 -2.87 16.35 -2.27
CA ILE A 39 -2.53 15.00 -2.73
C ILE A 39 -1.69 14.31 -1.66
N ASP A 40 -2.21 13.24 -1.08
CA ASP A 40 -1.46 12.42 -0.12
C ASP A 40 -1.97 10.98 -0.11
N PHE A 41 -1.34 10.10 0.66
CA PHE A 41 -1.89 8.79 0.95
C PHE A 41 -3.22 8.89 1.71
N SER A 42 -4.13 7.95 1.42
CA SER A 42 -5.35 7.81 2.18
C SER A 42 -5.04 7.39 3.62
N LEU A 43 -5.75 7.96 4.60
CA LEU A 43 -5.64 7.56 6.01
C LEU A 43 -6.00 6.08 6.22
N THR A 44 -6.84 5.52 5.36
CA THR A 44 -7.21 4.10 5.38
C THR A 44 -6.19 3.19 4.69
N SER A 45 -5.24 3.76 3.95
CA SER A 45 -4.20 3.01 3.27
C SER A 45 -3.15 2.54 4.27
N PRO A 46 -2.57 1.34 4.10
CA PRO A 46 -1.41 0.91 4.88
C PRO A 46 -0.22 1.89 4.84
N PHE A 47 -0.08 2.66 3.76
CA PHE A 47 0.97 3.67 3.61
C PHE A 47 0.64 5.02 4.26
N GLY A 48 -0.63 5.25 4.63
CA GLY A 48 -1.10 6.45 5.31
C GLY A 48 -1.39 6.22 6.80
N GLY A 49 -0.82 5.18 7.40
CA GLY A 49 -1.04 4.82 8.81
C GLY A 49 -2.20 3.86 9.06
N GLY A 50 -2.91 3.42 8.01
CA GLY A 50 -3.97 2.42 8.11
C GLY A 50 -3.45 1.00 8.40
N PRO A 51 -4.34 0.07 8.77
CA PRO A 51 -3.95 -1.30 9.10
C PRO A 51 -3.41 -2.04 7.87
N PRO A 52 -2.48 -3.00 8.05
CA PRO A 52 -1.95 -3.80 6.96
C PRO A 52 -3.06 -4.58 6.23
N GLY A 53 -2.90 -4.72 4.91
CA GLY A 53 -3.84 -5.44 4.05
C GLY A 53 -4.01 -6.91 4.43
N ARG A 54 -5.07 -7.55 3.91
CA ARG A 54 -5.43 -8.95 4.22
C ARG A 54 -4.26 -9.93 4.05
N VAL A 55 -3.51 -9.83 2.95
CA VAL A 55 -2.39 -10.73 2.65
C VAL A 55 -1.26 -10.56 3.67
N LYS A 56 -0.86 -9.31 3.96
CA LYS A 56 0.18 -9.03 4.96
C LYS A 56 -0.24 -9.49 6.36
N ARG A 57 -1.50 -9.28 6.75
CA ARG A 57 -2.06 -9.83 8.01
C ARG A 57 -2.05 -11.35 8.05
N LYS A 58 -2.41 -12.03 6.95
CA LYS A 58 -2.36 -13.50 6.85
C LYS A 58 -0.92 -14.02 7.03
N ASN A 59 0.05 -13.37 6.39
CA ASN A 59 1.46 -13.77 6.47
C ASN A 59 2.04 -13.52 7.87
N GLN A 60 1.69 -12.40 8.51
CA GLN A 60 2.08 -12.13 9.90
C GLN A 60 1.52 -13.19 10.87
N LYS A 61 0.25 -13.59 10.70
CA LYS A 61 -0.36 -14.66 11.51
C LYS A 61 0.33 -16.01 11.32
N LYS A 62 0.74 -16.34 10.09
CA LYS A 62 1.52 -17.55 9.80
C LYS A 62 2.89 -17.50 10.45
N ALA A 63 3.57 -16.35 10.44
CA ALA A 63 4.87 -16.19 11.06
C ALA A 63 4.81 -16.22 12.59
N SER A 64 3.71 -15.77 13.20
CA SER A 64 3.52 -15.80 14.66
C SER A 64 3.00 -17.13 15.20
N GLY A 65 2.45 -18.01 14.35
CA GLY A 65 2.10 -19.37 14.71
C GLY A 65 3.27 -20.27 14.36
N GLY A 66 4.15 -20.52 15.33
CA GLY A 66 5.41 -21.25 15.15
C GLY A 66 5.24 -22.54 14.32
N GLY A 67 6.04 -22.63 13.26
CA GLY A 67 6.35 -23.92 12.65
C GLY A 67 7.29 -24.66 13.60
N GLY A 68 6.78 -25.73 14.20
CA GLY A 68 7.62 -26.82 14.68
C GLY A 68 7.96 -27.72 13.50
N ASP A 69 9.23 -28.16 13.49
CA ASP A 69 9.90 -29.19 12.69
C ASP A 69 10.27 -28.90 11.23
N GLY A 70 11.59 -28.83 11.04
CA GLY A 70 12.29 -28.90 9.76
C GLY A 70 13.68 -28.25 9.78
N GLU A 71 14.52 -28.63 10.76
CA GLU A 71 15.97 -28.35 10.82
C GLU A 71 16.72 -28.97 9.63
N GLU A 72 17.87 -28.36 9.27
CA GLU A 72 19.04 -28.92 8.54
C GLU A 72 18.84 -29.20 7.03
N GLU A 73 19.69 -28.87 6.03
CA GLU A 73 21.11 -28.54 5.77
C GLU A 73 21.07 -27.57 4.53
N ASP A 74 22.06 -26.77 4.11
CA ASP A 74 23.50 -26.95 4.09
C ASP A 74 24.15 -25.59 3.75
N GLU A 75 25.35 -25.36 4.25
CA GLU A 75 26.24 -24.26 3.88
C GLU A 75 26.96 -24.59 2.56
N GLU A 76 26.64 -23.90 1.46
CA GLU A 76 27.60 -23.49 0.39
C GLU A 76 27.02 -22.38 -0.50
#